data_AF-A0A0G0QQJ8-F1
#
_entry.id   AF-A0A0G0QQJ8-F1
#
_cell.length_a   1.000
_cell.length_b   1.000
_cell.length_c   1.000
_cell.angle_alpha   90.00
_cell.angle_beta   90.00
_cell.angle_gamma   90.00
#
_symmetry.space_group_name_H-M   'P 1'
#
loop_
_entity.id
_entity.type
_entity.pdbx_description
1 polymer ?
#
loop_
_entity_poly.entity_id
_entity_poly.type
_entity_poly.pdbx_seq_one_letter_code
_entity_poly.pdbx_strand_id
1 'polypeptide(L)'
;MFRTMRVLKTLAVSFFFLLIYALYSNFSFSRTFRFELINPDSKFYEVKRFGEKVRLSLITKFSGSGSEYLSILLDRRFREILYLVAKNQLGELENSLARYNTTAGILLEIPKEKRGIKNIETYKLEFARIRDLFPANSSFWLFTQSALDTTNRL
;
A
#
# COMPACT_ATOMS: atom_id res chain seq x y z
N MET A 1 3.55 -50.47 3.06
CA MET A 1 3.41 -49.54 4.20
C MET A 1 4.07 -48.18 3.98
N PHE A 2 5.30 -48.08 3.42
CA PHE A 2 5.99 -46.79 3.22
C PHE A 2 5.40 -45.85 2.14
N ARG A 3 4.74 -46.40 1.12
CA ARG A 3 4.17 -45.62 0.00
C ARG A 3 2.88 -44.90 0.40
N THR A 4 2.02 -45.56 1.18
CA THR A 4 0.78 -44.98 1.73
C THR A 4 1.07 -43.85 2.71
N MET A 5 2.13 -43.96 3.53
CA MET A 5 2.55 -42.88 4.45
C MET A 5 3.07 -41.62 3.73
N ARG A 6 3.69 -41.75 2.54
CA ARG A 6 4.11 -40.58 1.74
C ARG A 6 2.92 -39.84 1.16
N VAL A 7 1.94 -40.55 0.62
CA VAL A 7 0.71 -39.97 0.04
C VAL A 7 -0.10 -39.25 1.12
N LEU A 8 -0.19 -39.81 2.33
CA LEU A 8 -0.89 -39.18 3.44
C LEU A 8 -0.25 -37.84 3.86
N LYS A 9 1.09 -37.76 3.84
CA LYS A 9 1.84 -36.53 4.15
C LYS A 9 1.61 -35.44 3.10
N THR A 10 1.65 -35.78 1.81
CA THR A 10 1.38 -34.80 0.74
C THR A 10 -0.06 -34.30 0.78
N LEU A 11 -1.03 -35.16 1.10
CA LEU A 11 -2.43 -34.75 1.27
C LEU A 11 -2.60 -33.82 2.48
N ALA A 12 -1.97 -34.13 3.61
CA ALA A 12 -2.02 -33.27 4.81
C ALA A 12 -1.42 -31.88 4.55
N VAL A 13 -0.31 -31.81 3.82
CA VAL A 13 0.32 -30.53 3.43
C VAL A 13 -0.58 -29.75 2.47
N SER A 14 -1.17 -30.41 1.47
CA SER A 14 -2.08 -29.76 0.52
C SER A 14 -3.35 -29.24 1.20
N PHE A 15 -3.89 -30.00 2.15
CA PHE A 15 -5.02 -29.60 2.97
C PHE A 15 -4.68 -28.41 3.87
N PHE A 16 -3.48 -28.37 4.45
CA PHE A 16 -2.99 -27.23 5.23
C PHE A 16 -2.90 -25.95 4.38
N PHE A 17 -2.40 -26.04 3.14
CA PHE A 17 -2.38 -24.89 2.22
C PHE A 17 -3.78 -24.44 1.80
N LEU A 18 -4.71 -25.36 1.59
CA LEU A 18 -6.12 -25.04 1.32
C LEU A 18 -6.80 -24.40 2.53
N LEU A 19 -6.49 -24.85 3.74
CA LEU A 19 -7.01 -24.28 4.99
C LEU A 19 -6.49 -22.85 5.17
N ILE A 20 -5.20 -22.60 4.92
CA ILE A 20 -4.63 -21.26 4.92
C ILE A 20 -5.34 -20.39 3.89
N TYR A 21 -5.49 -20.86 2.64
CA TYR A 21 -6.19 -20.11 1.60
C TYR A 21 -7.64 -19.75 2.01
N ALA A 22 -8.37 -20.71 2.59
CA ALA A 22 -9.74 -20.51 3.06
C ALA A 22 -9.84 -19.53 4.24
N LEU A 23 -8.86 -19.53 5.15
CA LEU A 23 -8.76 -18.56 6.26
C LEU A 23 -8.46 -17.15 5.75
N TYR A 24 -7.61 -17.03 4.72
CA TYR A 24 -7.34 -15.74 4.06
C TYR A 24 -8.55 -15.23 3.25
N SER A 25 -9.36 -16.11 2.67
CA SER A 25 -10.47 -15.71 1.80
C SER A 25 -11.74 -15.27 2.54
N ASN A 26 -11.89 -15.61 3.83
CA ASN A 26 -13.13 -15.38 4.59
C ASN A 26 -13.09 -14.24 5.62
N PHE A 27 -12.12 -13.33 5.55
CA PHE A 27 -12.15 -12.12 6.38
C PHE A 27 -13.07 -11.07 5.74
N SER A 28 -14.38 -11.18 5.99
CA SER A 28 -15.36 -10.18 5.59
C SER A 28 -15.56 -9.14 6.69
N PHE A 29 -15.03 -7.94 6.49
CA PHE A 29 -15.49 -6.74 7.17
C PHE A 29 -15.60 -5.58 6.16
N SER A 30 -16.70 -4.85 6.27
CA SER A 30 -17.31 -3.81 5.41
C SER A 30 -16.57 -3.25 4.18
N ARG A 31 -17.32 -3.13 3.07
CA ARG A 31 -17.04 -2.21 1.94
C ARG A 31 -16.68 -0.85 2.55
N THR A 32 -15.55 -0.18 2.28
CA THR A 32 -15.13 0.26 0.94
C THR A 32 -13.61 0.57 0.87
N PHE A 33 -12.72 -0.13 1.58
CA PHE A 33 -11.28 -0.10 1.27
C PHE A 33 -10.66 -1.47 1.54
N ARG A 34 -10.22 -2.19 0.49
CA ARG A 34 -9.29 -3.30 0.69
C ARG A 34 -8.00 -2.69 1.24
N PHE A 35 -7.70 -2.86 2.52
CA PHE A 35 -6.41 -2.49 3.07
C PHE A 35 -5.32 -3.30 2.36
N GLU A 36 -4.19 -2.67 2.07
CA GLU A 36 -3.02 -3.45 1.69
C GLU A 36 -2.43 -4.00 2.99
N LEU A 37 -2.55 -5.32 3.19
CA LEU A 37 -1.94 -6.00 4.32
C LEU A 37 -0.42 -5.85 4.19
N ILE A 38 0.13 -4.95 4.98
CA ILE A 38 1.57 -4.81 5.18
C ILE A 38 1.89 -5.33 6.57
N ASN A 39 2.85 -6.23 6.64
CA ASN A 39 3.52 -6.61 7.87
C ASN A 39 4.95 -6.06 7.79
N PRO A 40 5.23 -4.88 8.38
CA PRO A 40 6.56 -4.29 8.33
C PRO A 40 7.65 -5.17 8.95
N ASP A 41 7.28 -5.99 9.93
CA ASP A 41 8.21 -6.89 10.64
C ASP A 41 8.54 -8.17 9.85
N SER A 42 7.92 -8.35 8.68
CA SER A 42 8.15 -9.50 7.81
C SER A 42 9.29 -9.24 6.82
N LYS A 43 10.22 -10.19 6.67
CA LYS A 43 11.27 -10.14 5.63
C LYS A 43 10.70 -10.03 4.20
N PHE A 44 9.46 -10.47 3.97
CA PHE A 44 8.78 -10.29 2.68
C PHE A 44 8.49 -8.82 2.35
N TYR A 45 8.44 -7.94 3.35
CA TYR A 45 8.28 -6.51 3.18
C TYR A 45 9.47 -5.90 2.42
N GLU A 46 10.70 -6.24 2.82
CA GLU A 46 11.92 -5.77 2.16
C GLU A 46 11.99 -6.20 0.70
N VAL A 47 11.64 -7.46 0.41
CA VAL A 47 11.61 -8.01 -0.96
C VAL A 47 10.58 -7.28 -1.82
N LYS A 48 9.38 -7.03 -1.29
CA LYS A 48 8.35 -6.19 -1.95
C LYS A 48 8.91 -4.81 -2.28
N ARG A 49 9.56 -4.15 -1.30
CA ARG A 49 10.14 -2.80 -1.48
C ARG A 49 11.22 -2.78 -2.55
N PHE A 50 12.08 -3.80 -2.59
CA PHE A 50 13.12 -3.90 -3.61
C PHE A 50 12.50 -4.02 -5.02
N GLY A 51 11.51 -4.90 -5.19
CA GLY A 51 10.80 -5.05 -6.46
C GLY A 51 10.12 -3.76 -6.93
N GLU A 52 9.49 -3.01 -6.02
CA GLU A 52 8.89 -1.70 -6.31
C GLU A 52 9.93 -0.68 -6.79
N LYS A 53 11.10 -0.60 -6.14
CA LYS A 53 12.19 0.31 -6.54
C LYS A 53 12.73 -0.02 -7.93
N VAL A 54 12.98 -1.30 -8.22
CA VAL A 54 13.46 -1.74 -9.54
C VAL A 54 12.45 -1.35 -10.62
N ARG A 55 11.17 -1.61 -10.38
CA ARG A 55 10.10 -1.28 -11.34
C ARG A 55 9.94 0.23 -11.53
N LEU A 56 10.01 1.03 -10.47
CA LEU A 56 10.00 2.49 -10.56
C LEU A 56 11.19 3.01 -11.37
N SER A 57 12.39 2.48 -11.16
CA SER A 57 13.57 2.88 -11.93
C SER A 57 13.46 2.51 -13.41
N LEU A 58 12.79 1.41 -13.75
CA LEU A 58 12.60 1.02 -15.15
C LEU A 58 11.55 1.89 -15.83
N ILE A 59 10.43 2.17 -15.14
CA ILE A 59 9.33 2.98 -15.69
C ILE A 59 9.77 4.42 -15.91
N THR A 60 10.44 5.03 -14.92
CA THR A 60 10.97 6.40 -15.03
C THR A 60 12.02 6.58 -16.12
N LYS A 61 12.79 5.53 -16.45
CA LYS A 61 13.82 5.57 -17.50
C LYS A 61 13.30 5.23 -18.90
N PHE A 62 12.26 4.40 -19.03
CA PHE A 62 11.94 3.76 -20.32
C PHE A 62 10.49 3.90 -20.81
N SER A 63 9.54 4.51 -20.08
CA SER A 63 8.19 4.66 -20.63
C SER A 63 7.43 5.94 -20.26
N GLY A 64 6.74 6.51 -21.25
CA GLY A 64 5.65 7.49 -21.06
C GLY A 64 4.31 6.85 -20.67
N SER A 65 4.26 5.53 -20.47
CA SER A 65 3.09 4.72 -20.06
C SER A 65 3.07 4.38 -18.57
N GLY A 66 4.00 4.95 -17.78
CA GLY A 66 4.14 4.69 -16.35
C GLY A 66 2.99 5.18 -15.47
N SER A 67 2.09 6.01 -16.01
CA SER A 67 1.06 6.70 -15.22
C SER A 67 0.05 5.74 -14.59
N GLU A 68 -0.36 4.68 -15.28
CA GLU A 68 -1.29 3.68 -14.74
C GLU A 68 -0.67 2.95 -13.55
N TYR A 69 0.59 2.49 -13.70
CA TYR A 69 1.30 1.85 -12.60
C TYR A 69 1.51 2.79 -11.42
N LEU A 70 1.87 4.05 -11.67
CA LEU A 70 2.05 5.05 -10.63
C LEU A 70 0.73 5.35 -9.90
N SER A 71 -0.40 5.41 -10.61
CA SER A 71 -1.72 5.59 -9.99
C SER A 71 -2.15 4.38 -9.16
N ILE A 72 -1.88 3.17 -9.62
CA ILE A 72 -2.07 1.95 -8.82
C ILE A 72 -1.17 1.99 -7.58
N LEU A 73 0.10 2.37 -7.73
CA LEU A 73 1.05 2.46 -6.63
C LEU A 73 0.62 3.52 -5.62
N LEU A 74 0.12 4.67 -6.07
CA LEU A 74 -0.39 5.73 -5.21
C LEU A 74 -1.58 5.23 -4.35
N ASP A 75 -2.56 4.55 -4.97
CA ASP A 75 -3.70 3.95 -4.25
C ASP A 75 -3.24 2.92 -3.21
N ARG A 76 -2.24 2.11 -3.56
CA ARG A 76 -1.59 1.18 -2.64
C ARG A 76 -0.96 1.88 -1.44
N ARG A 77 -0.15 2.92 -1.67
CA ARG A 77 0.44 3.73 -0.59
C ARG A 77 -0.59 4.36 0.33
N PHE A 78 -1.67 4.88 -0.25
CA PHE A 78 -2.77 5.43 0.51
C PHE A 78 -3.39 4.37 1.44
N ARG A 79 -3.69 3.17 0.92
CA ARG A 79 -4.22 2.06 1.72
C ARG A 79 -3.25 1.58 2.80
N GLU A 80 -1.95 1.59 2.51
CA GLU A 80 -0.89 1.29 3.48
C GLU A 80 -0.97 2.28 4.68
N ILE A 81 -1.09 3.58 4.41
CA ILE A 81 -1.21 4.62 5.45
C ILE A 81 -2.50 4.43 6.27
N LEU A 82 -3.65 4.21 5.60
CA LEU A 82 -4.91 3.95 6.31
C LEU A 82 -4.80 2.76 7.27
N TYR A 83 -4.13 1.68 6.85
CA TYR A 83 -3.91 0.51 7.68
C TYR A 83 -3.05 0.84 8.91
N LEU A 84 -1.91 1.53 8.72
CA LEU A 84 -1.00 1.88 9.80
C LEU A 84 -1.67 2.78 10.85
N VAL A 85 -2.46 3.76 10.42
CA VAL A 85 -3.23 4.62 11.34
C VAL A 85 -4.28 3.81 12.08
N ALA A 86 -5.05 2.96 11.38
CA ALA A 86 -6.09 2.14 12.00
C ALA A 86 -5.54 1.11 13.01
N LYS A 87 -4.28 0.67 12.84
CA LYS A 87 -3.59 -0.26 13.74
C LYS A 87 -2.66 0.43 14.75
N ASN A 88 -2.63 1.76 14.76
CA ASN A 88 -1.73 2.56 15.61
C ASN A 88 -0.24 2.16 15.47
N GLN A 89 0.18 1.74 14.27
CA GLN A 89 1.55 1.36 13.95
C GLN A 89 2.35 2.57 13.45
N LEU A 90 2.54 3.55 14.34
CA LEU A 90 3.09 4.86 13.97
C LEU A 90 4.56 4.83 13.55
N GLY A 91 5.34 3.83 13.97
CA GLY A 91 6.77 3.70 13.64
C GLY A 91 7.07 3.65 12.14
N GLU A 92 6.12 3.18 11.32
CA GLU A 92 6.25 3.10 9.86
C GLU A 92 5.44 4.16 9.10
N LEU A 93 4.72 5.02 9.83
CA LEU A 93 3.79 5.97 9.23
C LEU A 93 4.52 7.06 8.45
N GLU A 94 5.58 7.65 9.02
CA GLU A 94 6.40 8.66 8.34
C GLU A 94 7.00 8.12 7.04
N ASN A 95 7.60 6.94 7.09
CA ASN A 95 8.15 6.28 5.92
C ASN A 95 7.08 6.02 4.85
N SER A 96 5.86 5.68 5.26
CA SER A 96 4.74 5.44 4.34
C SER A 96 4.23 6.73 3.70
N LEU A 97 4.13 7.81 4.49
CA LEU A 97 3.78 9.15 4.00
C LEU A 97 4.84 9.70 3.04
N ALA A 98 6.13 9.54 3.35
CA ALA A 98 7.21 9.95 2.46
C ALA A 98 7.16 9.22 1.11
N ARG A 99 6.89 7.92 1.11
CA ARG A 99 6.71 7.13 -0.12
C ARG A 99 5.48 7.56 -0.92
N TYR A 100 4.37 7.87 -0.22
CA TYR A 100 3.18 8.43 -0.86
C TYR A 100 3.52 9.75 -1.55
N ASN A 101 4.14 10.69 -0.84
CA ASN A 101 4.50 12.02 -1.36
C ASN A 101 5.45 11.92 -2.55
N THR A 102 6.42 11.00 -2.51
CA THR A 102 7.32 10.75 -3.64
C THR A 102 6.54 10.25 -4.86
N THR A 103 5.65 9.27 -4.68
CA THR A 103 4.84 8.72 -5.78
C THR A 103 3.90 9.78 -6.36
N ALA A 104 3.26 10.57 -5.50
CA ALA A 104 2.41 11.68 -5.89
C ALA A 104 3.20 12.77 -6.64
N GLY A 105 4.41 13.10 -6.17
CA GLY A 105 5.31 14.04 -6.83
C GLY A 105 5.66 13.62 -8.25
N ILE A 106 5.99 12.35 -8.47
CA ILE A 106 6.25 11.81 -9.81
C ILE A 106 5.00 11.90 -10.69
N LEU A 107 3.81 11.64 -10.14
CA LEU A 107 2.55 11.79 -10.88
C LEU A 107 2.24 13.24 -11.28
N LEU A 108 2.70 14.23 -10.51
CA LEU A 108 2.52 15.65 -10.84
C LEU A 108 3.29 16.06 -12.09
N GLU A 109 4.41 15.39 -12.39
CA GLU A 109 5.20 15.63 -13.61
C GLU A 109 4.48 15.12 -14.88
N ILE A 110 3.45 14.28 -14.72
CA ILE A 110 2.64 13.75 -15.82
C ILE A 110 1.43 14.68 -16.06
N PRO A 111 1.05 14.97 -17.33
CA PRO A 111 -0.15 15.74 -17.64
C PRO A 111 -1.40 15.17 -16.96
N LYS A 112 -2.25 16.04 -16.40
CA LYS A 112 -3.37 15.66 -15.53
C LYS A 112 -4.30 14.65 -16.17
N GLU A 113 -4.56 14.81 -17.46
CA GLU A 113 -5.44 13.96 -18.28
C GLU A 113 -4.91 12.52 -18.40
N LYS A 114 -3.61 12.32 -18.21
CA LYS A 114 -2.94 11.03 -18.35
C LYS A 114 -2.66 10.33 -17.02
N ARG A 115 -2.94 10.97 -15.87
CA ARG A 115 -2.63 10.41 -14.54
C ARG A 115 -3.47 9.19 -14.22
N GLY A 116 -4.77 9.20 -14.54
CA GLY A 116 -5.66 8.04 -14.32
C GLY A 116 -6.04 7.78 -12.85
N ILE A 117 -6.04 8.81 -12.01
CA ILE A 117 -6.37 8.72 -10.57
C ILE A 117 -7.89 8.80 -10.40
N LYS A 118 -8.51 7.80 -9.76
CA LYS A 118 -9.97 7.70 -9.65
C LYS A 118 -10.56 8.24 -8.34
N ASN A 119 -9.80 8.17 -7.24
CA ASN A 119 -10.33 8.38 -5.88
C ASN A 119 -9.70 9.57 -5.14
N ILE A 120 -9.25 10.60 -5.87
CA ILE A 120 -8.45 11.69 -5.30
C ILE A 120 -9.19 12.45 -4.19
N GLU A 121 -10.49 12.69 -4.35
CA GLU A 121 -11.30 13.40 -3.34
C GLU A 121 -11.39 12.62 -2.03
N THR A 122 -11.49 11.29 -2.10
CA THR A 122 -11.46 10.46 -0.90
C THR A 122 -10.11 10.53 -0.20
N TYR A 123 -9.01 10.60 -0.96
CA TYR A 123 -7.68 10.73 -0.36
C TYR A 123 -7.54 12.04 0.42
N LYS A 124 -8.02 13.15 -0.16
CA LYS A 124 -8.00 14.47 0.49
C LYS A 124 -8.77 14.45 1.83
N LEU A 125 -9.99 13.93 1.80
CA LEU A 125 -10.83 13.83 3.00
C LEU A 125 -10.17 12.99 4.09
N GLU A 126 -9.62 11.83 3.74
CA GLU A 126 -8.98 10.95 4.71
C GLU A 126 -7.66 11.52 5.24
N PHE A 127 -6.85 12.20 4.41
CA PHE A 127 -5.63 12.85 4.91
C PHE A 127 -5.93 14.02 5.85
N ALA A 128 -6.97 14.81 5.57
CA ALA A 128 -7.42 15.84 6.51
C ALA A 128 -7.82 15.20 7.85
N ARG A 129 -8.61 14.12 7.80
CA ARG A 129 -9.01 13.37 9.01
C ARG A 129 -7.82 12.81 9.77
N ILE A 130 -6.84 12.21 9.10
CA ILE A 130 -5.64 11.64 9.72
C ILE A 130 -4.78 12.73 10.35
N ARG A 131 -4.59 13.85 9.65
CA ARG A 131 -3.79 14.99 10.14
C ARG A 131 -4.32 15.46 11.49
N ASP A 132 -5.64 15.60 11.59
CA ASP A 132 -6.31 16.10 12.79
C ASP A 132 -6.25 15.13 13.99
N LEU A 133 -5.71 13.91 13.81
CA LEU A 133 -5.39 12.99 14.90
C LEU A 133 -4.09 13.34 15.63
N PHE A 134 -3.25 14.20 15.05
CA PHE A 134 -1.92 14.49 15.56
C PHE A 134 -1.78 15.97 16.00
N PRO A 135 -0.96 16.28 17.02
CA PRO A 135 -0.66 17.66 17.38
C PRO A 135 0.00 18.43 16.23
N ALA A 136 -0.37 19.71 16.05
CA ALA A 136 0.12 20.54 14.94
C ALA A 136 1.65 20.72 14.88
N ASN A 137 2.34 20.55 16.01
CA ASN A 137 3.79 20.61 16.10
C ASN A 137 4.50 19.25 15.95
N SER A 138 3.76 18.17 15.65
CA SER A 138 4.33 16.83 15.48
C SER A 138 4.78 16.56 14.04
N SER A 139 5.77 15.67 13.88
CA SER A 139 6.21 15.20 12.57
C SER A 139 5.09 14.51 11.79
N PHE A 140 4.30 13.66 12.44
CA PHE A 140 3.15 12.99 11.80
C PHE A 140 2.14 13.99 11.22
N TRP A 141 1.85 15.08 11.93
CA TRP A 141 1.00 16.15 11.41
C TRP A 141 1.60 16.77 10.15
N LEU A 142 2.88 17.15 10.18
CA LEU A 142 3.58 17.78 9.05
C LEU A 142 3.64 16.87 7.81
N PHE A 143 3.98 15.59 7.99
CA PHE A 143 4.03 14.63 6.88
C PHE A 143 2.64 14.36 6.30
N THR A 144 1.60 14.31 7.13
CA THR A 144 0.22 14.14 6.67
C THR A 144 -0.30 15.38 5.97
N GLN A 145 0.01 16.57 6.48
CA GLN A 145 -0.31 17.84 5.83
C GLN A 145 0.38 17.93 4.46
N SER A 146 1.65 17.56 4.36
CA SER A 146 2.38 17.48 3.08
C SER A 146 1.72 16.50 2.10
N ALA A 147 1.21 15.35 2.59
CA ALA A 147 0.47 14.40 1.76
C ALA A 147 -0.86 14.99 1.27
N LEU A 148 -1.61 15.68 2.12
CA LEU A 148 -2.82 16.40 1.75
C LEU A 148 -2.54 17.46 0.67
N ASP A 149 -1.52 18.28 0.87
CA ASP A 149 -1.15 19.36 -0.06
C ASP A 149 -0.70 18.81 -1.41
N THR A 150 0.07 17.71 -1.41
CA THR A 150 0.48 17.06 -2.64
C THR A 150 -0.73 16.44 -3.35
N THR A 151 -1.65 15.84 -2.61
CA THR A 151 -2.91 15.28 -3.13
C THR A 151 -3.81 16.36 -3.74
N ASN A 152 -3.84 17.56 -3.17
CA ASN A 152 -4.59 18.70 -3.69
C ASN A 152 -4.11 19.16 -5.09
N ARG A 153 -2.85 18.89 -5.43
CA ARG A 153 -2.25 19.29 -6.71
C ARG A 153 -2.41 18.23 -7.82
N LEU A 154 -2.80 17.00 -7.46
CA LEU A 154 -3.03 15.89 -8.39
C LEU A 154 -4.33 16.08 -9.19
#